data_AF-A0A4P0YHR5-F1
#
_entry.id   AF-A0A4P0YHR5-F1
#
_cell.length_a   1.000
_cell.length_b   1.000
_cell.length_c   1.000
_cell.angle_alpha   90.00
_cell.angle_beta   90.00
_cell.angle_gamma   90.00
#
_symmetry.space_group_name_H-M   'P 1'
#
loop_
_entity.id
_entity.type
_entity.pdbx_description
1 polymer ?
#
loop_
_entity_poly.entity_id
_entity_poly.type
_entity_poly.pdbx_seq_one_letter_code
_entity_poly.pdbx_strand_id
1 'polypeptide(L)' 'MLLAGDEQGHSQHGNNNAYCQDNALTWLDWRQANPGLTAFTAALIHLRRPYSGAHPQPLVAGGGWQRPLA' A
#
# COMPACT_ATOMS: atom_id res chain seq x y z
N MET A 1 -2.63 3.28 2.48
CA MET A 1 -2.15 1.92 2.72
C MET A 1 -0.99 1.67 1.78
N LEU A 2 0.06 1.00 2.25
CA LEU A 2 1.26 0.63 1.48
C LEU A 2 1.54 -0.85 1.78
N LEU A 3 1.84 -1.65 0.76
CA LEU A 3 2.22 -3.05 0.94
C LEU A 3 3.69 -3.11 1.35
N ALA A 4 4.03 -3.89 2.39
CA ALA A 4 5.40 -4.03 2.83
C ALA A 4 6.26 -4.64 1.73
N GLY A 5 7.39 -4.01 1.40
CA GLY A 5 8.28 -4.43 0.32
C GLY A 5 8.18 -3.57 -0.94
N ASP A 6 7.05 -2.91 -1.19
CA ASP A 6 6.89 -2.02 -2.37
C ASP A 6 7.90 -0.86 -2.32
N GLU A 7 8.18 -0.35 -1.12
CA GLU A 7 9.14 0.72 -0.88
C GLU A 7 10.60 0.34 -1.17
N GLN A 8 10.90 -0.94 -1.33
CA GLN A 8 12.26 -1.43 -1.55
C GLN A 8 12.41 -2.26 -2.83
N GLY A 9 11.34 -2.43 -3.61
CA GLY A 9 11.35 -3.15 -4.89
C GLY A 9 11.15 -4.65 -4.76
N HIS A 10 10.42 -5.10 -3.74
CA HIS A 10 10.07 -6.51 -3.59
C HIS A 10 9.31 -7.03 -4.82
N SER A 11 9.59 -8.27 -5.21
CA SER A 11 8.97 -8.92 -6.36
C SER A 11 8.68 -10.37 -6.05
N GLN A 12 7.47 -10.80 -6.38
CA GLN A 12 7.07 -12.21 -6.41
C GLN A 12 7.31 -12.82 -7.80
N HIS A 13 8.20 -12.24 -8.61
CA HIS A 13 8.59 -12.69 -9.94
C HIS A 13 7.41 -13.02 -10.88
N GLY A 14 6.34 -12.22 -10.80
CA GLY A 14 5.13 -12.37 -11.62
C GLY A 14 4.06 -13.27 -11.01
N ASN A 15 4.32 -13.94 -9.89
CA ASN A 15 3.29 -14.63 -9.12
C ASN A 15 2.43 -13.60 -8.38
N ASN A 16 1.13 -13.53 -8.71
CA ASN A 16 0.18 -12.63 -8.04
C ASN A 16 -0.70 -13.33 -6.99
N ASN A 17 -0.42 -14.61 -6.70
CA ASN A 17 -1.19 -15.44 -5.79
C ASN A 17 -0.28 -16.37 -4.96
N ALA A 18 0.73 -15.80 -4.31
CA ALA A 18 1.72 -16.55 -3.52
C ALA A 18 1.21 -17.01 -2.13
N TYR A 19 -0.08 -17.33 -2.00
CA TYR A 19 -0.75 -17.55 -0.71
C TYR A 19 -0.20 -18.74 0.10
N CYS A 20 0.28 -19.78 -0.57
CA CYS A 20 0.83 -21.00 0.06
C CYS A 20 2.35 -21.06 0.04
N GLN A 21 3.02 -19.95 -0.30
CA GLN A 21 4.46 -19.89 -0.47
C GLN A 21 5.11 -19.25 0.76
N ASP A 22 5.64 -20.07 1.65
CA ASP A 22 6.49 -19.64 2.75
C ASP A 22 7.96 -19.88 2.39
N ASN A 23 8.52 -19.01 1.55
CA ASN A 23 9.89 -19.13 1.05
C ASN A 23 10.42 -17.78 0.52
N ALA A 24 11.64 -17.79 -0.03
CA ALA A 24 12.32 -16.59 -0.54
C ALA A 24 11.53 -15.78 -1.59
N LEU A 25 10.53 -16.37 -2.26
CA LEU A 25 9.64 -15.64 -3.17
C LEU A 25 8.77 -14.60 -2.44
N THR A 26 8.38 -14.87 -1.20
CA THR A 26 7.47 -14.03 -0.41
C THR A 26 8.14 -13.31 0.75
N TRP A 27 9.30 -13.79 1.19
CA TRP A 27 10.08 -13.11 2.22
C TRP A 27 10.68 -11.79 1.71
N LEU A 28 10.77 -10.80 2.59
CA LEU A 28 11.43 -9.53 2.29
C LEU A 28 12.96 -9.71 2.31
N ASP A 29 13.60 -9.56 1.15
CA ASP A 29 15.06 -9.57 1.04
C ASP A 29 15.67 -8.19 1.35
N TRP A 30 16.01 -7.98 2.62
CA TRP A 30 16.65 -6.75 3.10
C TRP A 30 18.04 -6.50 2.50
N ARG A 31 18.72 -7.53 1.98
CA ARG A 31 20.07 -7.38 1.41
C ARG A 31 20.03 -6.76 0.02
N GLN A 32 18.92 -6.96 -0.70
CA GLN A 32 18.68 -6.42 -2.04
C GLN A 32 17.74 -5.22 -2.05
N ALA A 33 17.38 -4.70 -0.87
CA ALA A 33 16.50 -3.54 -0.74
C ALA A 33 17.08 -2.32 -1.49
N ASN A 34 16.23 -1.61 -2.23
CA ASN A 34 16.61 -0.38 -2.92
C ASN A 34 16.49 0.84 -1.98
N PRO A 35 17.60 1.39 -1.45
CA PRO A 35 17.54 2.50 -0.49
C PRO A 35 17.00 3.80 -1.10
N GLY A 36 17.20 4.00 -2.41
CA GLY A 36 16.69 5.17 -3.13
C GLY A 36 15.17 5.16 -3.22
N LEU A 37 14.58 4.00 -3.52
CA LEU A 37 13.13 3.84 -3.57
C LEU A 37 12.50 3.99 -2.17
N THR A 38 13.19 3.52 -1.14
CA THR A 38 12.73 3.65 0.25
C THR A 38 12.72 5.12 0.67
N ALA A 39 13.81 5.85 0.39
CA ALA A 39 13.89 7.29 0.67
C ALA A 39 12.84 8.09 -0.11
N PHE A 40 12.63 7.76 -1.39
CA PHE A 40 11.61 8.39 -2.23
C PHE A 40 10.19 8.15 -1.68
N THR A 41 9.86 6.91 -1.35
CA THR A 41 8.56 6.54 -0.76
C THR A 41 8.34 7.26 0.57
N ALA A 42 9.37 7.33 1.42
CA ALA A 42 9.31 8.08 2.67
C ALA A 42 9.02 9.57 2.43
N ALA A 43 9.69 10.20 1.47
CA ALA A 43 9.44 11.60 1.12
C ALA A 43 7.99 11.84 0.65
N LEU A 44 7.41 10.94 -0.15
CA LEU A 44 6.01 11.02 -0.56
C LEU A 44 5.03 10.88 0.61
N ILE A 45 5.33 9.99 1.55
CA ILE A 45 4.51 9.85 2.78
C ILE A 45 4.58 11.15 3.60
N HIS A 46 5.77 11.74 3.73
CA HIS A 46 5.93 13.02 4.41
C HIS A 46 5.14 14.14 3.71
N LEU A 47 5.18 14.20 2.38
CA LEU A 47 4.42 15.17 1.59
C LEU A 47 2.90 14.97 1.69
N ARG A 48 2.44 13.71 1.74
CA ARG A 48 1.01 13.36 1.83
C ARG A 48 0.39 13.75 3.16
N ARG A 49 1.18 13.90 4.23
CA ARG A 49 0.65 14.26 5.54
C ARG A 49 -0.15 15.56 5.41
N PRO A 50 -1.38 15.61 5.95
CA PRO A 50 -2.17 16.82 5.89
C PRO A 50 -1.38 17.95 6.57
N TYR A 51 -1.24 19.07 5.86
CA TYR A 51 -0.92 20.33 6.52
C TYR A 51 -2.03 20.59 7.54
N SER A 52 -1.69 21.04 8.75
CA SER A 52 -2.58 21.14 9.93
C SER A 52 -3.87 21.98 9.76
N GLY A 53 -4.22 22.44 8.56
CA GLY A 53 -5.49 23.11 8.22
C GLY A 53 -6.32 22.42 7.13
N ALA A 54 -5.84 21.34 6.49
CA ALA A 54 -6.58 20.63 5.46
C ALA A 54 -7.33 19.45 6.09
N HIS A 55 -8.49 19.72 6.69
CA HIS A 55 -9.48 18.68 6.99
C HIS A 55 -10.20 18.31 5.69
N PRO A 56 -10.00 17.10 5.13
CA PRO A 56 -10.88 16.62 4.07
C PRO A 56 -12.26 16.40 4.69
N GLN A 57 -13.23 17.20 4.27
CA GLN A 57 -14.65 16.93 4.53
C GLN A 57 -14.97 15.55 3.94
N PRO A 58 -15.62 14.64 4.68
CA PRO A 58 -16.10 13.41 4.08
C PRO A 58 -17.14 13.79 3.03
N LEU A 59 -16.87 13.46 1.77
CA LEU A 59 -17.89 13.45 0.73
C LEU A 59 -18.85 12.32 1.07
N VAL A 60 -19.87 12.61 1.89
CA VAL A 60 -21.03 11.73 2.03
C VAL A 60 -21.81 11.84 0.72
N ALA A 61 -21.37 11.09 -0.29
CA ALA A 61 -22.18 10.80 -1.46
C ALA A 61 -23.26 9.81 -1.00
N GLY A 62 -24.46 10.31 -0.76
CA GLY A 62 -25.64 9.49 -0.51
C GLY A 62 -25.82 8.48 -1.65
N GLY A 63 -25.94 7.21 -1.28
CA GLY A 63 -26.10 6.10 -2.23
C GLY A 63 -26.23 4.79 -1.46
N GLY A 64 -27.26 4.70 -0.61
CA GLY A 64 -27.56 3.48 0.13
C GLY A 64 -27.88 2.33 -0.83
N TRP A 65 -27.17 1.21 -0.67
CA TRP A 65 -27.58 -0.07 -1.23
C TRP A 65 -28.88 -0.50 -0.52
N GLN A 66 -30.03 -0.21 -1.13
CA GLN A 66 -31.31 -0.74 -0.68
C GLN A 66 -31.31 -2.26 -0.88
N ARG A 67 -31.43 -3.00 0.23
CA ARG A 67 -31.62 -4.45 0.23
C ARG A 67 -33.01 -4.75 -0.37
N PRO A 68 -33.18 -5.74 -1.27
CA PRO A 68 -34.50 -6.23 -1.59
C PRO A 68 -35.08 -6.90 -0.34
N LEU A 69 -36.24 -6.44 0.12
CA LEU A 69 -37.04 -7.21 1.07
C LEU A 69 -37.59 -8.44 0.32
N ALA A 70 -37.50 -9.58 1.00
CA ALA A 70 -38.06 -10.86 0.58
C ALA A 70 -39.58 -10.79 0.36
#